data_AF-A0A960JZV8-F1
#
_entry.id   AF-A0A960JZV8-F1
#
_cell.length_a   1.000
_cell.length_b   1.000
_cell.length_c   1.000
_cell.angle_alpha   90.00
_cell.angle_beta   90.00
_cell.angle_gamma   90.00
#
_symmetry.space_group_name_H-M   'P 1'
#
loop_
_entity.id
_entity.type
_entity.pdbx_description
1 polymer ?
#
loop_
_entity_poly.entity_id
_entity_poly.type
_entity_poly.pdbx_seq_one_letter_code
_entity_poly.pdbx_strand_id
1 'polypeptide(L)'
;MAERPRSDFAVLAGGILMLLASLAHSFVGGPALLEELAREGVNADNTAGMLVGWLFGGTAMGLLGILTIIGYRRLRRGDDGARSTLFAIGAFWILFGLGASLYRFPSPHFLGFLVIGGLVCIPPSVWPWQLPRK
;
A
#
# COMPACT_ATOMS: atom_id res chain seq x y z
N MET A 1 2.66 -29.41 -15.73
CA MET A 1 2.18 -28.15 -15.12
C MET A 1 3.32 -27.14 -15.20
N ALA A 2 3.20 -26.10 -16.03
CA ALA A 2 4.26 -25.10 -16.15
C ALA A 2 4.37 -24.29 -14.85
N GLU A 3 5.55 -24.26 -14.22
CA GLU A 3 5.82 -23.42 -13.05
C GLU A 3 5.47 -21.97 -13.38
N ARG A 4 4.54 -21.39 -12.61
CA ARG A 4 4.31 -19.95 -12.68
C ARG A 4 5.50 -19.25 -12.02
N PRO A 5 6.02 -18.16 -12.59
CA PRO A 5 7.21 -17.49 -12.07
C PRO A 5 7.05 -17.10 -10.59
N ARG A 6 8.15 -17.19 -9.84
CA ARG A 6 8.30 -16.91 -8.39
C ARG A 6 7.85 -15.52 -7.92
N SER A 7 7.44 -14.69 -8.85
CA SER A 7 7.14 -13.28 -8.69
C SER A 7 5.81 -12.94 -8.07
N ASP A 8 4.86 -13.87 -8.05
CA ASP A 8 3.59 -13.65 -7.36
C ASP A 8 3.83 -13.44 -5.85
N PHE A 9 4.98 -13.91 -5.34
CA PHE A 9 5.45 -13.65 -3.98
C PHE A 9 5.65 -12.16 -3.68
N ALA A 10 6.07 -11.35 -4.67
CA ALA A 10 6.24 -9.91 -4.49
C ALA A 10 4.90 -9.22 -4.16
N VAL A 11 3.82 -9.61 -4.87
CA VAL A 11 2.47 -9.10 -4.61
C VAL A 11 2.00 -9.49 -3.21
N LEU A 12 2.24 -10.74 -2.80
CA LEU A 12 1.89 -11.20 -1.46
C LEU A 12 2.68 -10.43 -0.38
N ALA A 13 3.99 -10.27 -0.56
CA ALA A 13 4.83 -9.49 0.34
C ALA A 13 4.36 -8.03 0.42
N GLY A 14 4.03 -7.41 -0.72
CA GLY A 14 3.45 -6.07 -0.77
C GLY A 14 2.16 -5.97 0.04
N GLY A 15 1.23 -6.90 -0.13
CA GLY A 15 -0.01 -6.94 0.65
C GLY A 15 0.21 -7.10 2.15
N ILE A 16 1.16 -7.95 2.57
CA ILE A 16 1.53 -8.10 3.99
C ILE A 16 2.16 -6.81 4.53
N LEU A 17 3.05 -6.18 3.78
CA LEU A 17 3.68 -4.93 4.18
C LEU A 17 2.66 -3.79 4.27
N MET A 18 1.63 -3.75 3.41
CA MET A 18 0.52 -2.80 3.54
C MET A 18 -0.25 -2.96 4.85
N LEU A 19 -0.50 -4.21 5.28
CA LEU A 19 -1.14 -4.49 6.57
C LEU A 19 -0.28 -4.04 7.74
N LEU A 20 1.02 -4.35 7.71
CA LEU A 20 1.96 -3.91 8.73
C LEU A 20 2.08 -2.39 8.77
N ALA A 21 2.11 -1.74 7.61
CA ALA A 21 2.11 -0.28 7.49
C ALA A 21 0.82 0.33 8.03
N SER A 22 -0.34 -0.29 7.81
CA SER A 22 -1.63 0.14 8.39
C SER A 22 -1.59 0.11 9.93
N LEU A 23 -1.04 -0.96 10.52
CA LEU A 23 -0.88 -1.07 11.96
C LEU A 23 0.11 -0.02 12.48
N ALA A 24 1.27 0.12 11.84
CA ALA A 24 2.27 1.12 12.22
C ALA A 24 1.71 2.55 12.11
N HIS A 25 0.99 2.87 11.04
CA HIS A 25 0.32 4.16 10.89
C HIS A 25 -0.66 4.40 12.05
N SER A 26 -1.57 3.45 12.29
CA SER A 26 -2.65 3.63 13.27
C SER A 26 -2.13 3.69 14.71
N PHE A 27 -1.23 2.78 15.10
CA PHE A 27 -0.85 2.57 16.49
C PHE A 27 0.52 3.16 16.87
N VAL A 28 1.46 3.25 15.93
CA VAL A 28 2.80 3.80 16.20
C VAL A 28 2.83 5.29 15.89
N GLY A 29 2.26 5.71 14.76
CA GLY A 29 2.23 7.13 14.39
C GLY A 29 1.15 7.95 15.11
N GLY A 30 0.04 7.32 15.52
CA GLY A 30 -1.07 7.99 16.21
C GLY A 30 -0.66 8.71 17.51
N PRO A 31 0.04 8.04 18.45
CA PRO A 31 0.52 8.70 19.67
C PRO A 31 1.46 9.88 19.40
N ALA A 32 2.37 9.76 18.43
CA ALA A 32 3.27 10.85 18.05
C ALA A 32 2.50 12.04 17.45
N LEU A 33 1.47 11.79 16.64
CA LEU A 33 0.58 12.82 16.15
C LEU A 33 -0.13 13.54 17.29
N LEU A 34 -0.68 12.79 18.25
CA LEU A 34 -1.38 13.37 19.41
C LEU A 34 -0.47 14.25 20.27
N GLU A 35 0.76 13.79 20.50
CA GLU A 35 1.76 14.56 21.24
C GLU A 35 2.08 15.88 20.52
N GLU A 36 2.24 15.83 19.20
CA GLU A 36 2.52 17.03 18.40
C GLU A 36 1.32 18.01 18.39
N LEU A 37 0.09 17.51 18.23
CA LEU A 37 -1.12 18.34 18.28
C LEU A 37 -1.30 19.01 19.64
N ALA A 38 -0.98 18.30 20.72
CA ALA A 38 -1.01 18.87 22.06
C ALA A 38 0.06 19.96 22.25
N ARG A 39 1.28 19.77 21.73
CA ARG A 39 2.35 20.78 21.76
C ARG A 39 1.98 22.05 21.00
N GLU A 40 1.29 21.90 19.87
CA GLU A 40 0.83 23.02 19.04
C GLU A 40 -0.47 23.67 19.57
N GLY A 41 -1.00 23.20 20.71
CA GLY A 41 -2.18 23.79 21.35
C GLY A 41 -3.47 23.61 20.52
N VAL A 42 -3.52 22.58 19.67
CA VAL A 42 -4.71 22.30 18.85
C VAL A 42 -5.88 21.93 19.77
N ASN A 43 -7.04 22.55 19.55
CA ASN A 43 -8.22 22.29 20.37
C ASN A 43 -8.74 20.84 20.23
N ALA A 44 -9.55 20.41 21.19
CA ALA A 44 -10.03 19.03 21.28
C ALA A 44 -10.86 18.60 20.07
N ASP A 45 -11.71 19.48 19.53
CA ASP A 45 -12.58 19.16 18.39
C ASP A 45 -11.76 18.92 17.11
N ASN A 46 -10.77 19.77 16.83
CA ASN A 46 -9.85 19.61 15.70
C ASN A 46 -8.99 18.36 15.86
N THR A 47 -8.51 18.09 17.08
CA THR A 47 -7.74 16.87 17.38
C THR A 47 -8.57 15.62 17.13
N ALA A 48 -9.83 15.60 17.58
CA ALA A 48 -10.75 14.50 17.34
C ALA A 48 -11.01 14.30 15.83
N GLY A 49 -11.23 15.38 15.09
CA GLY A 49 -11.39 15.33 13.63
C GLY A 49 -10.16 14.74 12.93
N MET A 50 -8.96 15.13 13.33
CA MET A 50 -7.71 14.59 12.80
C MET A 50 -7.53 13.10 13.12
N LEU A 51 -7.90 12.66 14.33
CA LEU A 51 -7.86 11.26 14.71
C LEU A 51 -8.80 10.39 13.87
N VAL A 52 -10.02 10.88 13.58
CA VAL A 52 -10.95 10.16 12.70
C VAL A 52 -10.34 9.98 11.30
N GLY A 53 -9.76 11.05 10.74
CA GLY A 53 -9.06 10.99 9.46
C GLY A 53 -7.86 10.03 9.48
N TRP A 54 -7.09 10.04 10.56
CA TRP A 54 -5.94 9.15 10.77
C TRP A 54 -6.35 7.67 10.80
N LEU A 55 -7.37 7.33 11.60
CA LEU A 55 -7.88 5.96 11.71
C LEU A 55 -8.54 5.49 10.41
N PHE A 56 -9.23 6.39 9.71
CA PHE A 56 -9.77 6.10 8.39
C PHE A 56 -8.65 5.78 7.39
N GLY A 57 -7.59 6.59 7.36
CA GLY A 57 -6.40 6.35 6.54
C GLY A 57 -5.77 4.99 6.84
N GLY A 58 -5.55 4.67 8.12
CA GLY A 58 -5.05 3.38 8.57
C GLY A 58 -5.94 2.21 8.15
N THR A 59 -7.25 2.32 8.31
CA THR A 59 -8.24 1.29 7.93
C THR A 59 -8.26 1.09 6.42
N ALA A 60 -8.21 2.18 5.63
CA ALA A 60 -8.14 2.14 4.18
C ALA A 60 -6.86 1.42 3.70
N MET A 61 -5.70 1.73 4.29
CA MET A 61 -4.44 1.03 4.00
C MET A 61 -4.57 -0.48 4.29
N GLY A 62 -5.18 -0.84 5.41
CA GLY A 62 -5.41 -2.24 5.78
C GLY A 62 -6.30 -2.96 4.77
N LEU A 63 -7.40 -2.33 4.36
CA LEU A 63 -8.31 -2.87 3.34
C LEU A 63 -7.58 -3.07 2.00
N LEU A 64 -6.75 -2.12 1.55
CA LEU A 64 -5.93 -2.29 0.35
C LEU A 64 -4.96 -3.47 0.46
N GLY A 65 -4.37 -3.69 1.64
CA GLY A 65 -3.55 -4.88 1.92
C GLY A 65 -4.34 -6.19 1.78
N ILE A 66 -5.55 -6.25 2.36
CA ILE A 66 -6.46 -7.42 2.24
C ILE A 66 -6.82 -7.66 0.77
N LEU A 67 -7.24 -6.61 0.05
CA LEU A 67 -7.60 -6.70 -1.37
C LEU A 67 -6.40 -7.16 -2.22
N THR A 68 -5.19 -6.73 -1.88
CA THR A 68 -3.96 -7.19 -2.54
C THR A 68 -3.74 -8.68 -2.36
N ILE A 69 -3.91 -9.21 -1.14
CA ILE A 69 -3.78 -10.65 -0.85
C ILE A 69 -4.86 -11.46 -1.56
N ILE A 70 -6.11 -10.97 -1.60
CA ILE A 70 -7.20 -11.59 -2.36
C ILE A 70 -6.87 -11.58 -3.86
N GLY A 71 -6.39 -10.45 -4.39
CA GLY A 71 -5.95 -10.28 -5.77
C GLY A 71 -4.84 -11.25 -6.14
N TYR A 72 -3.84 -11.44 -5.28
CA TYR A 72 -2.80 -12.46 -5.44
C TYR A 72 -3.39 -13.88 -5.59
N ARG A 73 -4.36 -14.28 -4.73
CA ARG A 73 -5.02 -15.58 -4.84
C ARG A 73 -5.79 -15.75 -6.16
N ARG A 74 -6.45 -14.68 -6.63
CA ARG A 74 -7.15 -14.65 -7.92
C ARG A 74 -6.18 -14.75 -9.10
N LEU A 75 -5.05 -14.03 -9.05
CA LEU A 75 -3.99 -14.13 -10.05
C LEU A 75 -3.48 -15.56 -10.18
N ARG A 76 -3.23 -16.23 -9.05
CA ARG A 76 -2.82 -17.65 -9.03
C ARG A 76 -3.84 -18.61 -9.64
N ARG A 77 -5.11 -18.22 -9.74
CA ARG A 77 -6.18 -18.95 -10.44
C ARG A 77 -6.27 -18.60 -11.93
N GLY A 78 -5.48 -17.64 -12.41
CA GLY A 78 -5.49 -17.19 -13.81
C GLY A 78 -6.51 -16.10 -14.12
N ASP A 79 -7.01 -15.40 -13.09
CA ASP A 79 -7.95 -14.29 -13.27
C ASP A 79 -7.19 -13.02 -13.66
N ASP A 80 -7.28 -12.66 -14.94
CA ASP A 80 -6.60 -11.47 -15.47
C ASP A 80 -7.20 -10.15 -14.96
N GLY A 81 -8.47 -10.14 -14.53
CA GLY A 81 -9.10 -8.96 -13.92
C GLY A 81 -8.46 -8.57 -12.59
N ALA A 82 -7.85 -9.53 -11.88
CA ALA A 82 -7.08 -9.24 -10.67
C ALA A 82 -5.83 -8.40 -10.95
N ARG A 83 -5.25 -8.47 -12.17
CA ARG A 83 -4.06 -7.70 -12.54
C ARG A 83 -4.35 -6.21 -12.57
N SER A 84 -5.44 -5.80 -13.22
CA SER A 84 -5.83 -4.38 -13.27
C SER A 84 -6.11 -3.81 -11.89
N THR A 85 -6.74 -4.58 -11.01
CA THR A 85 -6.99 -4.15 -9.62
C THR A 85 -5.67 -3.95 -8.87
N LEU A 86 -4.75 -4.91 -8.92
CA LEU A 86 -3.47 -4.79 -8.23
C LEU A 86 -2.61 -3.66 -8.80
N PHE A 87 -2.59 -3.49 -10.13
CA PHE A 87 -1.91 -2.38 -10.76
C PHE A 87 -2.44 -1.04 -10.26
N ALA A 88 -3.76 -0.86 -10.19
CA ALA A 88 -4.36 0.36 -9.66
C ALA A 88 -3.97 0.61 -8.19
N ILE A 89 -3.97 -0.43 -7.35
CA ILE A 89 -3.56 -0.34 -5.94
C ILE A 89 -2.08 0.06 -5.82
N GLY A 90 -1.20 -0.61 -6.55
CA GLY A 90 0.23 -0.35 -6.55
C GLY A 90 0.57 1.04 -7.09
N ALA A 91 -0.06 1.46 -8.18
CA ALA A 91 0.09 2.79 -8.76
C ALA A 91 -0.37 3.88 -7.78
N PHE A 92 -1.52 3.68 -7.11
CA PHE A 92 -1.99 4.60 -6.08
C PHE A 92 -0.96 4.78 -4.95
N TRP A 93 -0.38 3.68 -4.46
CA TRP A 93 0.66 3.71 -3.43
C TRP A 93 1.93 4.45 -3.88
N ILE A 94 2.37 4.23 -5.13
CA ILE A 94 3.51 4.95 -5.72
C ILE A 94 3.21 6.45 -5.81
N LEU A 95 2.06 6.82 -6.38
CA LEU A 95 1.66 8.23 -6.55
C LEU A 95 1.56 8.94 -5.21
N PHE A 96 0.98 8.28 -4.20
CA PHE A 96 0.93 8.82 -2.84
C PHE A 96 2.33 9.00 -2.26
N GLY A 97 3.19 7.98 -2.36
CA GLY A 97 4.58 8.05 -1.87
C GLY A 97 5.36 9.19 -2.51
N LEU A 98 5.25 9.36 -3.84
CA LEU A 98 5.88 10.46 -4.58
C LEU A 98 5.36 11.81 -4.10
N GLY A 99 4.03 11.99 -4.04
CA GLY A 99 3.41 13.23 -3.59
C GLY A 99 3.84 13.61 -2.16
N ALA A 100 3.83 12.64 -1.24
CA ALA A 100 4.22 12.85 0.15
C ALA A 100 5.72 13.16 0.29
N SER A 101 6.58 12.45 -0.45
CA SER A 101 8.02 12.73 -0.51
C SER A 101 8.32 14.14 -1.01
N LEU A 102 7.61 14.61 -2.04
CA LEU A 102 7.77 15.97 -2.57
C LEU A 102 7.27 17.04 -1.59
N TYR A 103 6.14 16.78 -0.92
CA TYR A 103 5.55 17.72 0.03
C TYR A 103 6.40 17.90 1.30
N ARG A 104 7.02 16.83 1.80
CA ARG A 104 7.76 16.82 3.07
C ARG A 104 9.25 16.50 2.87
N PHE A 105 9.84 17.01 1.78
CA PHE A 105 11.21 16.68 1.42
C PHE A 105 12.25 17.30 2.38
N PRO A 106 13.32 16.57 2.77
CA PRO A 106 13.55 15.13 2.60
C PRO A 106 12.97 14.34 3.78
N SER A 107 12.12 13.35 3.49
CA SER A 107 11.69 12.37 4.49
C SER A 107 11.76 10.96 3.89
N PRO A 108 12.77 10.14 4.27
CA PRO A 108 12.97 8.81 3.71
C PRO A 108 11.82 7.85 4.06
N HIS A 109 11.02 8.17 5.08
CA HIS A 109 9.85 7.39 5.48
C HIS A 109 8.90 7.12 4.30
N PHE A 110 8.68 8.12 3.43
CA PHE A 110 7.74 8.01 2.32
C PHE A 110 8.23 7.08 1.19
N LEU A 111 9.53 6.75 1.16
CA LEU A 111 10.08 5.77 0.23
C LEU A 111 9.49 4.37 0.45
N GLY A 112 9.04 4.06 1.67
CA GLY A 112 8.36 2.79 1.97
C GLY A 112 7.11 2.59 1.10
N PHE A 113 6.36 3.67 0.80
CA PHE A 113 5.19 3.59 -0.06
C PHE A 113 5.56 3.26 -1.51
N LEU A 114 6.71 3.77 -2.00
CA LEU A 114 7.21 3.47 -3.34
C LEU A 114 7.62 2.00 -3.46
N VAL A 115 8.31 1.46 -2.44
CA VAL A 115 8.74 0.06 -2.41
C VAL A 115 7.52 -0.87 -2.39
N ILE A 116 6.58 -0.62 -1.48
CA ILE A 116 5.36 -1.44 -1.36
C ILE A 116 4.52 -1.34 -2.64
N GLY A 117 4.34 -0.13 -3.17
CA GLY A 117 3.63 0.09 -4.43
C GLY A 117 4.31 -0.62 -5.60
N GLY A 118 5.64 -0.59 -5.69
CA GLY A 118 6.41 -1.30 -6.72
C GLY A 118 6.25 -2.82 -6.66
N LEU A 119 6.27 -3.40 -5.46
CA LEU A 119 6.06 -4.84 -5.25
C LEU A 119 4.67 -5.31 -5.74
N VAL A 120 3.66 -4.45 -5.64
CA VAL A 120 2.29 -4.74 -6.06
C VAL A 120 2.02 -4.37 -7.53
N CYS A 121 2.59 -3.27 -8.00
CA CYS A 121 2.37 -2.70 -9.34
C CYS A 121 3.11 -3.46 -10.45
N ILE A 122 4.19 -4.16 -10.10
CA ILE A 122 4.99 -4.95 -11.04
C ILE A 122 4.77 -6.46 -10.79
N PRO A 123 3.57 -7.02 -11.06
CA PRO A 123 3.51 -8.44 -11.32
C PRO A 123 4.20 -8.68 -12.68
N PRO A 124 5.10 -9.65 -12.87
CA PRO A 124 5.88 -9.77 -14.11
C PRO A 124 5.08 -10.28 -15.31
N SER A 125 3.75 -10.23 -15.23
CA SER A 125 2.91 -10.25 -16.42
C SER A 125 2.97 -8.98 -17.25
N VAL A 126 3.52 -7.87 -16.72
CA VAL A 126 3.89 -6.69 -17.54
C VAL A 126 5.18 -6.87 -18.34
N TRP A 127 5.81 -8.05 -18.32
CA TRP A 127 6.82 -8.37 -19.33
C TRP A 127 6.11 -8.72 -20.66
N PRO A 128 6.31 -7.96 -21.75
CA PRO A 128 5.54 -8.07 -22.99
C PRO A 128 5.80 -9.34 -23.82
N TRP A 129 6.48 -10.35 -23.26
CA TRP A 129 6.86 -11.59 -23.95
C TRP A 129 6.20 -12.86 -23.38
N GLN A 130 4.98 -12.78 -22.85
CA GLN A 130 4.17 -13.99 -22.66
C GLN A 130 3.62 -14.43 -24.02
N LEU A 131 4.51 -15.03 -24.82
CA LEU A 131 4.19 -15.64 -26.12
C LEU A 131 3.00 -16.59 -25.97
N PRO A 132 2.12 -16.67 -26.98
CA PRO A 132 1.01 -17.61 -26.97
C PRO A 132 1.53 -19.02 -26.73
N ARG A 133 1.08 -19.64 -25.63
CA ARG A 133 1.35 -21.06 -25.38
C ARG A 133 0.51 -21.86 -26.36
N LYS A 134 1.17 -22.42 -27.38
CA LYS A 134 0.62 -23.47 -28.25
C LYS A 134 0.40 -24.74 -27.47
#